data_AF-A0A7S0RMN6-F1
#
_entry.id   AF-A0A7S0RMN6-F1
#
_cell.length_a   1.000
_cell.length_b   1.000
_cell.length_c   1.000
_cell.angle_alpha   90.00
_cell.angle_beta   90.00
_cell.angle_gamma   90.00
#
_symmetry.space_group_name_H-M   'P 1'
#
loop_
_entity.id
_entity.type
_entity.pdbx_description
1 polymer ?
#
loop_
_entity_poly.entity_id
_entity_poly.type
_entity_poly.pdbx_seq_one_letter_code
_entity_poly.pdbx_strand_id
1 'polypeptide(L)'
;ETGAPMLKENTATPMDGELLAVGTWYGDVWMVETQNNGRCGRRLQSHRNIPIKAIVVDELRRLMVTTGDPKGTSAVKVWAVSREATTLTHTLHFNEPVSKMALLSGRLVLGHRFGTVRMLDMGSGQPVPVSQAGDHSAAVADIHVSEQLKHFLTCSTDGTLKVFDNEKRLE
;
A
#
# COMPACT_ATOMS: atom_id res chain seq x y z
N GLU A 1 -26.66 19.41 11.11
CA GLU A 1 -25.24 19.23 11.51
C GLU A 1 -24.41 18.96 10.27
N THR A 2 -23.70 19.98 9.79
CA THR A 2 -22.79 19.86 8.65
C THR A 2 -21.57 19.08 9.11
N GLY A 3 -21.57 17.76 8.91
CA GLY A 3 -20.41 16.92 9.14
C GLY A 3 -19.25 17.44 8.30
N ALA A 4 -18.24 18.01 8.96
CA ALA A 4 -16.99 18.35 8.31
C ALA A 4 -16.51 17.11 7.54
N PRO A 5 -16.06 17.23 6.28
CA PRO A 5 -15.44 16.10 5.60
C PRO A 5 -14.26 15.67 6.47
N MET A 6 -14.34 14.46 7.04
CA MET A 6 -13.17 13.84 7.64
C MET A 6 -12.07 13.87 6.58
N LEU A 7 -11.02 14.64 6.84
CA LEU A 7 -9.79 14.63 6.07
C LEU A 7 -9.23 13.21 6.20
N LYS A 8 -9.66 12.28 5.33
CA LYS A 8 -8.97 11.01 5.18
C LYS A 8 -7.56 11.36 4.70
N GLU A 9 -6.60 10.75 5.36
CA GLU A 9 -5.18 11.06 5.24
C GLU A 9 -4.75 11.19 3.78
N ASN A 10 -4.25 12.37 3.39
CA ASN A 10 -3.52 12.50 2.13
C ASN A 10 -2.23 11.68 2.30
N THR A 11 -2.14 10.54 1.62
CA THR A 11 -0.90 9.75 1.66
C THR A 11 0.20 10.48 0.90
N ALA A 12 1.31 10.77 1.59
CA ALA A 12 2.55 11.21 0.98
C ALA A 12 3.68 10.27 1.41
N THR A 13 4.49 9.81 0.46
CA THR A 13 5.57 8.85 0.72
C THR A 13 6.82 9.28 -0.04
N PRO A 14 7.99 9.37 0.62
CA PRO A 14 9.25 9.63 -0.08
C PRO A 14 9.53 8.49 -1.06
N MET A 15 10.01 8.84 -2.25
CA MET A 15 10.41 7.88 -3.28
C MET A 15 11.91 7.73 -3.41
N ASP A 16 12.60 8.84 -3.19
CA ASP A 16 14.03 8.97 -2.98
C ASP A 16 14.24 10.30 -2.25
N GLY A 17 15.50 10.69 -1.99
CA GLY A 17 15.80 11.96 -1.32
C GLY A 17 15.33 13.23 -2.05
N GLU A 18 14.79 13.11 -3.27
CA GLU A 18 14.42 14.25 -4.12
C GLU A 18 12.96 14.24 -4.57
N LEU A 19 12.28 13.10 -4.50
CA LEU A 19 10.92 12.92 -4.98
C LEU A 19 9.97 12.45 -3.88
N LEU A 20 8.77 13.03 -3.86
CA LEU A 20 7.64 12.65 -3.01
C LEU A 20 6.47 12.20 -3.88
N ALA A 21 5.90 11.03 -3.57
CA ALA A 21 4.64 10.58 -4.17
C ALA A 21 3.47 11.01 -3.28
N VAL A 22 2.51 11.75 -3.85
CA VAL A 22 1.34 12.30 -3.13
C VAL A 22 0.06 11.80 -3.78
N GLY A 23 -0.73 11.06 -3.02
CA GLY A 23 -2.03 10.56 -3.45
C GLY A 23 -3.12 11.63 -3.33
N THR A 24 -4.08 11.60 -4.26
CA THR A 24 -5.21 12.54 -4.28
C THR A 24 -6.55 11.84 -4.10
N TRP A 25 -7.57 12.63 -3.78
CA TRP A 25 -8.95 12.16 -3.66
C TRP A 25 -9.58 11.70 -4.97
N TYR A 26 -9.05 12.17 -6.11
CA TYR A 26 -9.51 11.79 -7.44
C TYR A 26 -8.79 10.54 -7.99
N GLY A 27 -7.83 10.02 -7.23
CA GLY A 27 -7.09 8.81 -7.57
C GLY A 27 -5.87 9.00 -8.44
N ASP A 28 -5.45 10.25 -8.61
CA ASP A 28 -4.15 10.58 -9.16
C ASP A 28 -3.07 10.47 -8.07
N VAL A 29 -1.86 10.12 -8.48
CA VAL A 29 -0.64 10.27 -7.69
C VAL A 29 0.23 11.33 -8.34
N TRP A 30 0.68 12.31 -7.57
CA TRP A 30 1.61 13.34 -8.01
C TRP A 30 3.01 13.03 -7.51
N MET A 31 3.97 13.14 -8.41
CA MET A 31 5.40 13.13 -8.11
C MET A 31 5.85 14.58 -7.96
N VAL A 32 6.25 14.94 -6.75
CA VAL A 32 6.64 16.30 -6.37
C VAL A 32 8.13 16.32 -6.05
N GLU A 33 8.86 17.25 -6.66
CA GLU A 33 10.28 17.45 -6.38
C GLU A 33 10.46 18.28 -5.11
N THR A 34 11.19 17.73 -4.14
CA THR A 34 11.38 18.35 -2.82
C THR A 34 12.38 19.50 -2.87
N GLN A 35 13.38 19.44 -3.74
CA GLN A 35 14.43 20.46 -3.85
C GLN A 35 14.00 21.71 -4.64
N ASN A 36 12.92 21.63 -5.43
CA ASN A 36 12.47 22.69 -6.34
C ASN A 36 11.23 23.46 -5.79
N ASN A 37 11.23 23.81 -4.51
CA ASN A 37 10.14 24.56 -3.87
C ASN A 37 8.74 23.89 -4.03
N GLY A 38 8.70 22.56 -4.11
CA GLY A 38 7.44 21.80 -4.21
C GLY A 38 6.76 21.86 -5.57
N ARG A 39 7.52 22.06 -6.67
CA ARG A 39 6.95 21.93 -8.01
C ARG A 39 6.42 20.51 -8.26
N CYS A 40 5.16 20.43 -8.68
CA CYS A 40 4.54 19.20 -9.15
C CYS A 40 5.19 18.78 -10.48
N GLY A 41 6.02 17.74 -10.46
CA GLY A 41 6.75 17.27 -11.64
C GLY A 41 5.87 16.44 -12.57
N ARG A 42 5.17 15.42 -12.05
CA ARG A 42 4.45 14.45 -12.88
C ARG A 42 3.15 13.99 -12.24
N ARG A 43 2.09 13.90 -13.04
CA ARG A 43 0.81 13.31 -12.64
C ARG A 43 0.70 11.88 -13.17
N LEU A 44 0.37 10.94 -12.29
CA LEU A 44 0.09 9.54 -12.59
C LEU A 44 -1.39 9.24 -12.33
N GLN A 45 -2.13 8.91 -13.39
CA GLN A 45 -3.54 8.51 -13.27
C GLN A 45 -3.63 7.05 -12.80
N SER A 46 -3.66 6.84 -11.48
CA SER A 46 -3.64 5.48 -10.92
C SER A 46 -5.04 4.86 -10.81
N HIS A 47 -5.92 5.44 -9.99
CA HIS A 47 -7.21 4.87 -9.62
C HIS A 47 -8.38 5.83 -9.91
N ARG A 48 -8.82 5.91 -11.16
CA ARG A 48 -9.81 6.91 -11.61
C ARG A 48 -11.04 7.03 -10.69
N ASN A 49 -11.26 8.22 -10.13
CA ASN A 49 -12.38 8.57 -9.24
C ASN A 49 -12.44 7.76 -7.93
N ILE A 50 -11.34 7.16 -7.53
CA ILE A 50 -11.22 6.45 -6.26
C ILE A 50 -10.09 7.12 -5.47
N PRO A 51 -10.34 7.63 -4.25
CA PRO A 51 -9.29 8.26 -3.44
C PRO A 51 -8.11 7.33 -3.24
N ILE A 52 -6.89 7.83 -3.41
CA ILE A 52 -5.69 7.07 -3.06
C ILE A 52 -5.67 6.87 -1.54
N LYS A 53 -5.65 5.61 -1.12
CA LYS A 53 -5.65 5.22 0.28
C LYS A 53 -4.26 5.08 0.85
N ALA A 54 -3.37 4.49 0.06
CA ALA A 54 -2.01 4.24 0.47
C ALA A 54 -1.07 4.16 -0.75
N ILE A 55 0.17 4.62 -0.51
CA ILE A 55 1.30 4.53 -1.44
C ILE A 55 2.45 3.87 -0.67
N VAL A 56 3.11 2.90 -1.30
CA VAL A 56 4.30 2.24 -0.75
C VAL A 56 5.38 2.25 -1.82
N VAL A 57 6.63 2.50 -1.43
CA VAL A 57 7.76 2.58 -2.35
C VAL A 57 8.83 1.59 -1.93
N ASP A 58 9.36 0.83 -2.89
CA ASP A 58 10.59 0.06 -2.79
C ASP A 58 11.66 0.79 -3.60
N GLU A 59 12.48 1.61 -2.92
CA GLU A 59 13.52 2.41 -3.58
C GLU A 59 14.58 1.54 -4.25
N LEU A 60 14.94 0.41 -3.62
CA LEU A 60 15.98 -0.50 -4.10
C LEU A 60 15.58 -1.14 -5.43
N ARG A 61 14.32 -1.56 -5.56
CA ARG A 61 13.78 -2.17 -6.79
C ARG A 61 13.17 -1.16 -7.74
N ARG A 62 13.12 0.12 -7.36
CA ARG A 62 12.48 1.21 -8.11
C ARG A 62 11.02 0.89 -8.45
N LEU A 63 10.30 0.35 -7.46
CA LEU A 63 8.88 0.02 -7.57
C LEU A 63 8.04 0.91 -6.66
N MET A 64 6.85 1.27 -7.12
CA MET A 64 5.84 1.96 -6.32
C MET A 64 4.53 1.18 -6.38
N VAL A 65 3.82 1.13 -5.26
CA VAL A 65 2.49 0.54 -5.16
C VAL A 65 1.49 1.60 -4.79
N THR A 66 0.32 1.52 -5.39
CA THR A 66 -0.80 2.41 -5.08
C THR A 66 -2.06 1.59 -4.90
N THR A 67 -2.85 1.93 -3.89
CA THR A 67 -4.20 1.37 -3.70
C THR A 67 -5.20 2.48 -3.43
N GLY A 68 -6.45 2.26 -3.83
CA GLY A 68 -7.55 3.18 -3.59
C GLY A 68 -8.40 2.78 -2.37
N ASP A 69 -9.33 3.64 -1.98
CA ASP A 69 -10.38 3.37 -0.97
C ASP A 69 -11.77 3.19 -1.62
N PRO A 70 -12.03 2.09 -2.34
CA PRO A 70 -13.31 1.85 -2.98
C PRO A 70 -14.34 1.34 -1.97
N LYS A 71 -15.63 1.46 -2.33
CA LYS A 71 -16.73 0.89 -1.53
C LYS A 71 -16.87 -0.63 -1.65
N GLY A 72 -16.09 -1.29 -2.51
CA GLY A 72 -16.21 -2.71 -2.85
C GLY A 72 -14.86 -3.38 -3.14
N THR A 73 -14.67 -3.88 -4.36
CA THR A 73 -13.39 -4.51 -4.75
C THR A 73 -12.27 -3.49 -4.82
N SER A 74 -11.06 -3.91 -4.44
CA SER A 74 -9.86 -3.06 -4.53
C SER A 74 -8.93 -3.51 -5.64
N ALA A 75 -8.27 -2.52 -6.24
CA ALA A 75 -7.14 -2.73 -7.13
C ALA A 75 -5.86 -2.26 -6.41
N VAL A 76 -4.83 -3.07 -6.50
CA VAL A 76 -3.47 -2.71 -6.13
C VAL A 76 -2.68 -2.64 -7.43
N LYS A 77 -2.08 -1.48 -7.71
CA LYS A 77 -1.29 -1.25 -8.91
C LYS A 77 0.17 -1.10 -8.54
N VAL A 78 1.02 -1.88 -9.20
CA VAL A 78 2.48 -1.84 -9.06
C VAL A 78 3.05 -1.14 -10.28
N TRP A 79 3.97 -0.22 -10.04
CA TRP A 79 4.57 0.64 -11.03
C TRP A 79 6.08 0.54 -10.96
N ALA A 80 6.73 0.39 -12.11
CA ALA A 80 8.16 0.68 -12.23
C ALA A 80 8.36 2.19 -12.33
N VAL A 81 9.25 2.75 -11.51
CA VAL A 81 9.44 4.20 -11.39
C VAL A 81 10.90 4.59 -11.61
N SER A 82 11.16 5.34 -12.68
CA SER A 82 12.42 6.03 -12.93
C SER A 82 12.22 7.54 -12.85
N ARG A 83 13.32 8.30 -12.90
CA ARG A 83 13.26 9.78 -13.00
C ARG A 83 12.47 10.24 -14.23
N GLU A 84 12.55 9.47 -15.31
CA GLU A 84 12.02 9.85 -16.63
C GLU A 84 10.64 9.26 -16.92
N ALA A 85 10.30 8.10 -16.35
CA ALA A 85 9.08 7.37 -16.69
C ALA A 85 8.47 6.64 -15.49
N THR A 86 7.17 6.40 -15.58
CA THR A 86 6.43 5.54 -14.65
C THR A 86 5.54 4.62 -15.47
N THR A 87 5.74 3.31 -15.30
CA THR A 87 5.07 2.28 -16.12
C THR A 87 4.35 1.30 -15.22
N LEU A 88 3.09 1.01 -15.52
CA LEU A 88 2.31 -0.02 -14.82
C LEU A 88 2.90 -1.39 -15.14
N THR A 89 3.35 -2.11 -14.12
CA THR A 89 3.86 -3.49 -14.29
C THR A 89 2.76 -4.50 -14.02
N HIS A 90 2.04 -4.35 -12.90
CA HIS A 90 1.02 -5.29 -12.46
C HIS A 90 -0.22 -4.56 -11.95
N THR A 91 -1.39 -5.15 -12.21
CA THR A 91 -2.64 -4.78 -11.53
C THR A 91 -3.21 -6.03 -10.89
N LEU A 92 -3.43 -5.94 -9.58
CA LEU A 92 -3.94 -7.03 -8.77
C LEU A 92 -5.32 -6.64 -8.25
N HIS A 93 -6.27 -7.56 -8.37
CA HIS A 93 -7.65 -7.35 -7.97
C HIS A 93 -7.99 -8.18 -6.75
N PHE A 94 -8.62 -7.53 -5.77
CA PHE A 94 -9.06 -8.15 -4.53
C PHE A 94 -10.55 -7.94 -4.35
N ASN A 95 -11.23 -8.99 -3.89
CA ASN A 95 -12.66 -8.95 -3.59
C ASN A 95 -12.99 -8.17 -2.30
N GLU A 96 -11.98 -7.59 -1.69
CA GLU A 96 -12.05 -6.94 -0.38
C GLU A 96 -11.15 -5.69 -0.39
N PRO A 97 -11.60 -4.55 0.18
CA PRO A 97 -10.78 -3.35 0.29
C PRO A 97 -9.48 -3.62 1.07
N VAL A 98 -8.37 -3.13 0.52
CA VAL A 98 -7.09 -3.06 1.23
C VAL A 98 -7.16 -1.88 2.20
N SER A 99 -7.00 -2.15 3.50
CA SER A 99 -7.00 -1.12 4.55
C SER A 99 -5.60 -0.58 4.83
N LYS A 100 -4.58 -1.44 4.69
CA LYS A 100 -3.18 -1.15 5.02
C LYS A 100 -2.21 -1.88 4.10
N MET A 101 -1.04 -1.28 3.89
CA MET A 101 0.06 -1.86 3.11
C MET A 101 1.39 -1.60 3.82
N ALA A 102 2.30 -2.58 3.78
CA ALA A 102 3.68 -2.42 4.25
C ALA A 102 4.65 -3.19 3.35
N LEU A 103 5.91 -2.74 3.29
CA LEU A 103 6.97 -3.41 2.54
C LEU A 103 7.87 -4.19 3.50
N LEU A 104 8.16 -5.45 3.15
CA LEU A 104 9.12 -6.30 3.86
C LEU A 104 10.06 -6.95 2.85
N SER A 105 11.30 -6.47 2.76
CA SER A 105 12.35 -7.06 1.92
C SER A 105 11.96 -7.25 0.43
N GLY A 106 11.11 -6.40 -0.14
CA GLY A 106 10.60 -6.51 -1.51
C GLY A 106 9.31 -7.31 -1.66
N ARG A 107 8.69 -7.68 -0.55
CA ARG A 107 7.35 -8.25 -0.52
C ARG A 107 6.37 -7.23 0.04
N LEU A 108 5.21 -7.13 -0.59
CA LEU A 108 4.14 -6.26 -0.14
C LEU A 108 3.22 -7.06 0.79
N VAL A 109 3.08 -6.61 2.03
CA VAL A 109 2.09 -7.11 2.99
C VAL A 109 0.83 -6.27 2.85
N LEU A 110 -0.30 -6.92 2.67
CA LEU A 110 -1.62 -6.33 2.52
C LEU A 110 -2.52 -6.74 3.68
N GLY A 111 -3.09 -5.75 4.34
CA GLY A 111 -4.14 -5.92 5.34
C GLY A 111 -5.46 -5.49 4.73
N HIS A 112 -6.49 -6.31 4.92
CA HIS A 112 -7.80 -6.05 4.34
C HIS A 112 -8.88 -5.77 5.40
N ARG A 113 -10.02 -5.22 4.96
CA ARG A 113 -11.12 -4.70 5.78
C ARG A 113 -11.90 -5.73 6.63
N PHE A 114 -11.84 -6.99 6.25
CA PHE A 114 -12.45 -8.17 6.86
C PHE A 114 -11.39 -9.14 7.40
N GLY A 115 -10.17 -8.64 7.64
CA GLY A 115 -9.18 -9.34 8.46
C GLY A 115 -8.29 -10.30 7.69
N THR A 116 -8.49 -10.47 6.38
CA THR A 116 -7.55 -11.20 5.54
C THR A 116 -6.21 -10.47 5.50
N VAL A 117 -5.12 -11.20 5.73
CA VAL A 117 -3.76 -10.74 5.41
C VAL A 117 -3.32 -11.42 4.12
N ARG A 118 -2.57 -10.72 3.27
CA ARG A 118 -1.96 -11.31 2.07
C ARG A 118 -0.54 -10.79 1.92
N MET A 119 0.30 -11.58 1.26
CA MET A 119 1.64 -11.16 0.86
C MET A 119 1.83 -11.37 -0.64
N LEU A 120 2.56 -10.46 -1.28
CA LEU A 120 2.89 -10.52 -2.71
C LEU A 120 4.37 -10.24 -2.92
N ASP A 121 4.97 -10.91 -3.88
CA ASP A 121 6.29 -10.54 -4.38
C ASP A 121 6.15 -9.34 -5.33
N MET A 122 6.90 -8.27 -5.07
CA MET A 122 6.76 -7.01 -5.81
C MET A 122 7.24 -7.10 -7.26
N GLY A 123 8.25 -7.93 -7.54
CA GLY A 123 8.82 -8.06 -8.88
C GLY A 123 7.89 -8.82 -9.82
N SER A 124 7.34 -9.92 -9.34
CA SER A 124 6.49 -10.84 -10.12
C SER A 124 4.99 -10.54 -9.99
N GLY A 125 4.57 -9.81 -8.97
CA GLY A 125 3.16 -9.60 -8.63
C GLY A 125 2.46 -10.86 -8.10
N GLN A 126 3.21 -11.95 -7.85
CA GLN A 126 2.64 -13.23 -7.47
C GLN A 126 2.37 -13.31 -5.95
N PRO A 127 1.31 -14.01 -5.53
CA PRO A 127 1.05 -14.24 -4.12
C PRO A 127 2.13 -15.08 -3.48
N VAL A 128 2.54 -14.68 -2.27
CA VAL A 128 3.42 -15.45 -1.40
C VAL A 128 2.55 -16.04 -0.29
N PRO A 129 2.53 -17.37 -0.11
CA PRO A 129 1.76 -17.99 0.95
C PRO A 129 2.43 -17.67 2.29
N VAL A 130 1.79 -16.80 3.08
CA VAL A 130 2.22 -16.46 4.44
C VAL A 130 1.06 -16.52 5.44
N SER A 131 -0.18 -16.48 4.94
CA SER A 131 -1.37 -16.54 5.78
C SER A 131 -2.56 -17.14 5.04
N GLN A 132 -3.61 -17.46 5.80
CA GLN A 132 -4.84 -18.09 5.29
C GLN A 132 -6.01 -17.13 5.39
N ALA A 133 -7.11 -17.43 4.69
CA ALA A 133 -8.33 -16.64 4.81
C ALA A 133 -8.80 -16.60 6.28
N GLY A 134 -9.11 -15.40 6.78
CA GLY A 134 -9.63 -15.21 8.14
C GLY A 134 -8.58 -15.16 9.25
N ASP A 135 -7.37 -14.62 8.99
CA ASP A 135 -6.37 -14.39 10.04
C ASP A 135 -6.96 -13.62 11.22
N HIS A 136 -7.63 -12.51 10.93
CA HIS A 136 -8.41 -11.70 11.86
C HIS A 136 -9.91 -11.81 11.57
N SER A 137 -10.73 -11.62 12.60
CA SER A 137 -12.21 -11.60 12.46
C SER A 137 -12.78 -10.22 12.13
N ALA A 138 -11.92 -9.19 12.11
CA ALA A 138 -12.27 -7.82 11.74
C ALA A 138 -11.10 -7.12 11.03
N ALA A 139 -11.31 -5.87 10.61
CA ALA A 139 -10.37 -5.10 9.79
C ALA A 139 -8.94 -5.09 10.33
N VAL A 140 -7.97 -5.37 9.46
CA VAL A 140 -6.56 -5.10 9.77
C VAL A 140 -6.39 -3.59 9.89
N ALA A 141 -6.12 -3.14 11.11
CA ALA A 141 -6.01 -1.74 11.47
C ALA A 141 -4.63 -1.18 11.13
N ASP A 142 -3.57 -1.97 11.33
CA ASP A 142 -2.19 -1.60 11.01
C ASP A 142 -1.28 -2.80 10.75
N ILE A 143 -0.14 -2.54 10.10
CA ILE A 143 0.92 -3.51 9.81
C ILE A 143 2.27 -2.89 10.15
N HIS A 144 3.06 -3.57 10.98
CA HIS A 144 4.41 -3.15 11.33
C HIS A 144 5.42 -4.20 10.89
N VAL A 145 6.54 -3.77 10.31
CA VAL A 145 7.58 -4.65 9.74
C VAL A 145 8.88 -4.56 10.51
N SER A 146 9.60 -5.68 10.58
CA SER A 146 10.98 -5.74 11.08
C SER A 146 11.87 -6.38 10.02
N GLU A 147 12.67 -5.56 9.34
CA GLU A 147 13.62 -6.05 8.33
C GLU A 147 14.74 -6.91 8.95
N GLN A 148 15.13 -6.63 10.20
CA GLN A 148 16.15 -7.42 10.91
C GLN A 148 15.69 -8.86 11.16
N LEU A 149 14.46 -9.02 11.65
CA LEU A 149 13.89 -10.33 11.95
C LEU A 149 13.24 -10.98 10.72
N LYS A 150 13.02 -10.20 9.65
CA LYS A 150 12.21 -10.57 8.50
C LYS A 150 10.80 -11.03 8.91
N HIS A 151 10.24 -10.31 9.89
CA HIS A 151 8.92 -10.56 10.46
C HIS A 151 8.01 -9.35 10.24
N PHE A 152 6.71 -9.57 10.38
CA PHE A 152 5.74 -8.48 10.50
C PHE A 152 4.66 -8.80 11.53
N LEU A 153 4.04 -7.74 12.03
CA LEU A 153 2.94 -7.76 12.98
C LEU A 153 1.72 -7.14 12.32
N THR A 154 0.55 -7.73 12.56
CA THR A 154 -0.72 -7.12 12.20
C THR A 154 -1.53 -6.86 13.45
N CYS A 155 -2.19 -5.70 13.50
CA CYS A 155 -3.19 -5.42 14.51
C CYS A 155 -4.56 -5.30 13.85
N SER A 156 -5.60 -5.71 14.57
CA SER A 156 -6.97 -5.68 14.07
C SER A 156 -7.92 -5.05 15.07
N THR A 157 -9.02 -4.52 14.55
CA THR A 157 -10.16 -4.08 15.35
C THR A 157 -10.84 -5.24 16.09
N ASP A 158 -10.47 -6.50 15.83
CA ASP A 158 -10.90 -7.66 16.63
C ASP A 158 -10.23 -7.73 18.01
N GLY A 159 -9.31 -6.80 18.31
CA GLY A 159 -8.62 -6.72 19.60
C GLY A 159 -7.37 -7.60 19.69
N THR A 160 -6.95 -8.23 18.59
CA THR A 160 -5.80 -9.14 18.56
C THR A 160 -4.62 -8.57 17.76
N LEU A 161 -3.43 -9.03 18.13
CA LEU A 161 -2.20 -8.87 17.36
C LEU A 161 -1.77 -10.25 16.86
N LYS A 162 -1.22 -10.32 15.64
CA LYS A 162 -0.67 -11.56 15.08
C LYS A 162 0.73 -11.29 14.55
N VAL A 163 1.61 -12.26 14.75
CA VAL A 163 3.01 -12.22 14.33
C VAL A 163 3.19 -13.18 13.17
N PHE A 164 3.96 -12.79 12.19
CA PHE A 164 4.25 -13.57 11.01
C PHE A 164 5.74 -13.52 10.73
N ASP A 165 6.29 -14.65 10.29
CA ASP A 165 7.56 -14.68 9.58
C ASP A 165 7.30 -14.57 8.07
N ASN A 166 8.33 -14.84 7.26
CA ASN A 166 8.26 -14.76 5.80
C ASN A 166 7.51 -15.93 5.13
N GLU A 167 7.10 -16.94 5.88
CA GLU A 167 6.53 -18.20 5.38
C GLU A 167 5.17 -18.50 6.01
N LYS A 168 4.94 -18.08 7.26
CA LYS A 168 3.74 -18.40 8.01
C LYS A 168 3.47 -17.42 9.14
N ARG A 169 2.26 -17.53 9.67
CA ARG A 169 1.90 -16.97 10.98
C ARG A 169 2.61 -17.75 12.09
N LEU A 170 3.18 -17.01 13.03
CA LEU A 170 3.71 -17.53 14.29
C LEU A 170 2.55 -17.60 15.31
N GLU A 171 2.50 -18.67 16.11
CA GLU A 171 1.44 -18.91 17.10
C GLU A 171 1.43 -17.87 18.23
#